data_AF-A0A1X7TIB6-F1
#
_entry.id   AF-A0A1X7TIB6-F1
#
_cell.length_a   1.000
_cell.length_b   1.000
_cell.length_c   1.000
_cell.angle_alpha   90.00
_cell.angle_beta   90.00
_cell.angle_gamma   90.00
#
_symmetry.space_group_name_H-M   'P 1'
#
loop_
_entity.id
_entity.type
_entity.pdbx_description
1 polymer ?
#
loop_
_entity_poly.entity_id
_entity_poly.type
_entity_poly.pdbx_seq_one_letter_code
_entity_poly.pdbx_strand_id
1 'polypeptide(L)'
;MDIVSFLTTYYVLLGGSYIITIAVGILGWVCLTPKKMLMKVFPYIKKSGNDIVVFDFLIEEKYIKLYYAYLMYIVQSTLFLFLFNAFLTVSFKYNPYDDLDCFANYINSSEIKIESEEQAEMNNVTFIRCFGWKLEIGGAAGRAAAILALSWIFSSIILWIKLNLNYKARNYIKEGKKIRGYCGLVWLFLFRLFFFLCYLTAYLLPFVFVFLFNIPQLSINDIFDLGLIGLVLCSGIGISPGNKKVKILARCCKDVVENKQKGQEEDITQIRNRLAVDHLVDQAEIKCQKVLADMEEDKREKEWDIVNEDEMRKIVQAAYRKIAPNDEEEKTNEQTATTAPTGSEGGQANQEAIEESSTTTERSPLLRNAK
;
A
#
# COMPACT_ATOMS: atom_id res chain seq x y z
N MET A 1 23.86 32.99 7.59
CA MET A 1 22.88 32.79 8.66
C MET A 1 23.62 32.33 9.90
N ASP A 2 23.42 32.98 11.05
CA ASP A 2 23.94 32.46 12.32
C ASP A 2 23.16 31.23 12.82
N ILE A 3 23.68 30.54 13.84
CA ILE A 3 23.07 29.32 14.37
C ILE A 3 21.66 29.56 14.94
N VAL A 4 21.42 30.71 15.56
CA VAL A 4 20.12 31.07 16.14
C VAL A 4 19.07 31.25 15.04
N SER A 5 19.42 31.93 13.95
CA SER A 5 18.56 32.10 12.78
C SER A 5 18.31 30.78 12.07
N PHE A 6 19.32 29.90 11.97
CA PHE A 6 19.16 28.55 11.43
C PHE A 6 18.16 27.73 12.26
N LEU A 7 18.30 27.70 13.59
CA LEU A 7 17.38 27.01 14.48
C LEU A 7 15.96 27.58 14.41
N THR A 8 15.85 28.90 14.40
CA THR A 8 14.55 29.59 14.26
C THR A 8 13.87 29.17 12.96
N THR A 9 14.60 29.18 11.85
CA THR A 9 14.08 28.75 10.54
C THR A 9 13.69 27.27 10.56
N TYR A 10 14.52 26.40 11.12
CA TYR A 10 14.22 24.98 11.29
C TYR A 10 12.88 24.75 12.01
N TYR A 11 12.67 25.42 13.15
CA TYR A 11 11.42 25.30 13.91
C TYR A 11 10.22 25.89 13.18
N VAL A 12 10.41 26.98 12.43
CA VAL A 12 9.35 27.56 11.57
C VAL A 12 8.96 26.59 10.47
N LEU A 13 9.91 25.94 9.79
CA LEU A 13 9.62 24.93 8.76
C LEU A 13 8.94 23.68 9.35
N LEU A 14 9.37 23.26 10.54
CA LEU A 14 8.74 22.14 11.27
C LEU A 14 7.30 22.48 11.69
N GLY A 15 7.07 23.67 12.24
CA GLY A 15 5.73 24.13 12.61
C GLY A 15 4.83 24.33 11.38
N GLY A 16 5.37 24.94 10.32
CA GLY A 16 4.66 25.18 9.06
C GLY A 16 4.22 23.88 8.39
N SER A 17 5.12 22.90 8.27
CA SER A 17 4.74 21.56 7.78
C SER A 17 3.62 20.96 8.62
N TYR A 18 3.69 21.07 9.95
CA TYR A 18 2.69 20.48 10.86
C TYR A 18 1.30 21.05 10.63
N ILE A 19 1.21 22.38 10.49
CA ILE A 19 -0.04 23.08 10.20
C ILE A 19 -0.60 22.64 8.84
N ILE A 20 0.24 22.59 7.80
CA ILE A 20 -0.17 22.15 6.45
C ILE A 20 -0.70 20.71 6.51
N THR A 21 -0.01 19.81 7.20
CA THR A 21 -0.42 18.41 7.29
C THR A 21 -1.71 18.23 8.07
N ILE A 22 -1.93 19.01 9.14
CA ILE A 22 -3.23 19.04 9.82
C ILE A 22 -4.33 19.48 8.86
N ALA A 23 -4.12 20.56 8.10
CA ALA A 23 -5.09 21.06 7.14
C ALA A 23 -5.42 19.99 6.08
N VAL A 24 -4.39 19.36 5.49
CA VAL A 24 -4.56 18.23 4.55
C VAL A 24 -5.26 17.05 5.22
N GLY A 25 -4.98 16.76 6.49
CA GLY A 25 -5.61 15.69 7.24
C GLY A 25 -7.09 15.93 7.52
N ILE A 26 -7.47 17.16 7.84
CA ILE A 26 -8.86 17.58 8.03
C ILE A 26 -9.60 17.55 6.70
N LEU A 27 -9.05 18.15 5.65
CA LEU A 27 -9.63 18.15 4.31
C LEU A 27 -9.78 16.72 3.78
N GLY A 28 -8.74 15.91 3.95
CA GLY A 28 -8.75 14.48 3.64
C GLY A 28 -9.86 13.77 4.38
N TRP A 29 -9.98 13.97 5.70
CA TRP A 29 -11.03 13.34 6.51
C TRP A 29 -12.45 13.74 6.07
N VAL A 30 -12.68 15.02 5.78
CA VAL A 30 -13.98 15.57 5.36
C VAL A 30 -14.35 15.09 3.96
N CYS A 31 -13.42 15.13 3.00
CA CYS A 31 -13.70 14.79 1.60
C CYS A 31 -13.62 13.29 1.32
N LEU A 32 -12.68 12.59 1.94
CA LEU A 32 -12.29 11.22 1.65
C LEU A 32 -12.06 10.49 2.99
N THR A 33 -13.14 9.97 3.58
CA THR A 33 -13.08 9.22 4.83
C THR A 33 -11.80 8.35 4.95
N PRO A 34 -11.15 8.26 6.13
CA PRO A 34 -9.82 7.68 6.29
C PRO A 34 -9.60 6.33 5.58
N LYS A 35 -10.64 5.50 5.57
CA LYS A 35 -10.68 4.21 4.87
C LYS A 35 -10.47 4.38 3.36
N LYS A 36 -11.23 5.27 2.72
CA LYS A 36 -11.14 5.54 1.27
C LYS A 36 -9.79 6.12 0.90
N MET A 37 -9.24 7.02 1.72
CA MET A 37 -7.93 7.61 1.47
C MET A 37 -6.82 6.55 1.54
N LEU A 38 -6.82 5.71 2.58
CA LEU A 38 -5.87 4.60 2.70
C LEU A 38 -5.94 3.61 1.54
N MET A 39 -7.14 3.27 1.07
CA MET A 39 -7.30 2.38 -0.09
C MET A 39 -6.80 2.99 -1.41
N LYS A 40 -6.85 4.32 -1.55
CA LYS A 40 -6.28 5.01 -2.72
C LYS A 40 -4.76 5.06 -2.68
N VAL A 41 -4.19 5.31 -1.50
CA VAL A 41 -2.73 5.43 -1.31
C VAL A 41 -2.05 4.06 -1.32
N PHE A 42 -2.70 3.04 -0.74
CA PHE A 42 -2.16 1.70 -0.62
C PHE A 42 -3.03 0.70 -1.39
N PRO A 43 -2.66 0.33 -2.64
CA PRO A 43 -3.50 -0.48 -3.51
C PRO A 43 -3.71 -1.92 -3.01
N TYR A 44 -2.85 -2.39 -2.09
CA TYR A 44 -2.99 -3.68 -1.42
C TYR A 44 -4.03 -3.67 -0.27
N ILE A 45 -4.57 -2.50 0.11
CA ILE A 45 -5.69 -2.38 1.04
C ILE A 45 -6.98 -2.39 0.21
N LYS A 46 -7.75 -3.47 0.34
CA LYS A 46 -9.00 -3.68 -0.38
C LYS A 46 -10.17 -3.78 0.59
N LYS A 47 -11.35 -3.36 0.15
CA LYS A 47 -12.60 -3.61 0.87
C LYS A 47 -13.14 -4.97 0.41
N SER A 48 -13.50 -5.84 1.36
CA SER A 48 -14.20 -7.10 1.08
C SER A 48 -15.44 -7.14 1.96
N GLY A 49 -16.58 -6.89 1.33
CA GLY A 49 -17.82 -6.56 2.00
C GLY A 49 -17.71 -5.47 3.06
N ASN A 50 -18.11 -5.77 4.30
CA ASN A 50 -17.99 -4.82 5.42
C ASN A 50 -16.59 -4.75 6.04
N ASP A 51 -15.69 -5.64 5.65
CA ASP A 51 -14.35 -5.76 6.24
C ASP A 51 -13.27 -5.10 5.36
N ILE A 52 -12.15 -4.76 5.99
CA ILE A 52 -10.97 -4.25 5.31
C ILE A 52 -9.90 -5.34 5.30
N VAL A 53 -9.37 -5.60 4.11
CA VAL A 53 -8.39 -6.65 3.84
C VAL A 53 -7.08 -6.00 3.42
N VAL A 54 -5.99 -6.42 4.06
CA VAL A 54 -4.62 -5.96 3.76
C VAL A 54 -3.78 -7.20 3.46
N PHE A 55 -3.25 -7.33 2.25
CA PHE A 55 -2.51 -8.53 1.80
C PHE A 55 -3.22 -9.86 2.18
N ASP A 56 -4.54 -9.91 1.98
CA ASP A 56 -5.42 -11.04 2.31
C ASP A 56 -5.76 -11.30 3.78
N PHE A 57 -5.31 -10.43 4.69
CA PHE A 57 -5.65 -10.51 6.10
C PHE A 57 -6.76 -9.54 6.47
N LEU A 58 -7.73 -10.00 7.27
CA LEU A 58 -8.76 -9.13 7.85
C LEU A 58 -8.14 -8.25 8.94
N ILE A 59 -8.34 -6.94 8.82
CA ILE A 59 -7.83 -5.95 9.75
C ILE A 59 -9.01 -5.27 10.47
N GLU A 60 -8.91 -5.18 11.79
CA GLU A 60 -9.92 -4.46 12.59
C GLU A 60 -9.89 -2.96 12.30
N GLU A 61 -11.05 -2.32 12.36
CA GLU A 61 -11.22 -0.90 12.06
C GLU A 61 -10.34 0.03 12.91
N LYS A 62 -10.05 -0.35 14.16
CA LYS A 62 -9.17 0.42 15.06
C LYS A 62 -7.77 0.58 14.46
N TYR A 63 -7.24 -0.47 13.83
CA TYR A 63 -5.92 -0.41 13.19
C TYR A 63 -5.91 0.46 11.94
N ILE A 64 -7.04 0.60 11.25
CA ILE A 64 -7.17 1.47 10.08
C ILE A 64 -7.06 2.95 10.49
N LYS A 65 -7.70 3.35 11.59
CA LYS A 65 -7.54 4.71 12.14
C LYS A 65 -6.10 4.99 12.54
N LEU A 66 -5.44 4.02 13.18
CA LEU A 66 -4.03 4.11 13.53
C LEU A 66 -3.14 4.24 12.28
N TYR A 67 -3.43 3.46 11.23
CA TYR A 67 -2.69 3.51 9.96
C TYR A 67 -2.87 4.84 9.24
N TYR A 68 -4.05 5.44 9.32
CA TYR A 68 -4.31 6.79 8.80
C TYR A 68 -3.50 7.85 9.55
N ALA A 69 -3.58 7.87 10.89
CA ALA A 69 -2.80 8.81 11.70
C ALA A 69 -1.29 8.69 11.42
N TYR A 70 -0.84 7.46 11.21
CA TYR A 70 0.55 7.18 10.86
C TYR A 70 0.91 7.62 9.43
N LEU A 71 0.04 7.44 8.44
CA LEU A 71 0.24 7.99 7.10
C LEU A 71 0.37 9.51 7.15
N MET A 72 -0.49 10.19 7.91
CA MET A 72 -0.40 11.64 8.10
C MET A 72 0.94 12.04 8.74
N TYR A 73 1.46 11.24 9.67
CA TYR A 73 2.78 11.47 10.26
C TYR A 73 3.93 11.33 9.24
N ILE A 74 3.87 10.34 8.33
CA ILE A 74 4.83 10.24 7.22
C ILE A 74 4.75 11.46 6.32
N VAL A 75 3.53 11.85 5.91
CA VAL A 75 3.31 13.04 5.06
C VAL A 75 3.92 14.27 5.72
N GLN A 76 3.72 14.42 7.04
CA GLN A 76 4.32 15.50 7.82
C GLN A 76 5.84 15.49 7.75
N SER A 77 6.47 14.35 8.04
CA SER A 77 7.93 14.23 8.03
C SER A 77 8.53 14.45 6.65
N THR A 78 7.89 13.94 5.57
CA THR A 78 8.36 14.21 4.21
C THR A 78 8.17 15.66 3.81
N LEU A 79 7.04 16.29 4.16
CA LEU A 79 6.84 17.70 3.89
C LEU A 79 7.89 18.56 4.60
N PHE A 80 8.19 18.25 5.86
CA PHE A 80 9.29 18.89 6.58
C PHE A 80 10.63 18.71 5.85
N LEU A 81 10.97 17.48 5.45
CA LEU A 81 12.22 17.19 4.75
C LEU A 81 12.31 17.93 3.40
N PHE A 82 11.21 18.00 2.67
CA PHE A 82 11.09 18.79 1.45
C PHE A 82 11.36 20.27 1.74
N LEU A 83 10.65 20.88 2.69
CA LEU A 83 10.85 22.29 3.04
C LEU A 83 12.27 22.56 3.55
N PHE A 84 12.82 21.67 4.37
CA PHE A 84 14.18 21.76 4.86
C PHE A 84 15.18 21.80 3.71
N ASN A 85 15.15 20.82 2.80
CA ASN A 85 16.06 20.79 1.66
C ASN A 85 15.78 21.89 0.61
N ALA A 86 14.55 22.41 0.56
CA ALA A 86 14.16 23.46 -0.40
C ALA A 86 14.64 24.85 0.03
N PHE A 87 14.76 25.10 1.34
CA PHE A 87 15.08 26.44 1.88
C PHE A 87 16.43 26.50 2.58
N LEU A 88 16.88 25.41 3.21
CA LEU A 88 18.09 25.38 4.03
C LEU A 88 19.17 24.55 3.34
N THR A 89 20.38 25.11 3.33
CA THR A 89 21.60 24.40 2.93
C THR A 89 22.59 24.39 4.08
N VAL A 90 23.20 23.22 4.28
CA VAL A 90 24.26 23.02 5.26
C VAL A 90 25.46 22.39 4.57
N SER A 91 26.64 22.96 4.80
CA SER A 91 27.92 22.39 4.37
C SER A 91 28.88 22.31 5.55
N PHE A 92 29.71 21.26 5.57
CA PHE A 92 30.82 21.12 6.53
C PHE A 92 32.17 21.49 5.92
N LYS A 93 32.15 22.05 4.71
CA LYS A 93 33.32 22.54 3.98
C LYS A 93 33.12 24.01 3.67
N TYR A 94 34.16 24.79 3.90
CA TYR A 94 34.22 26.16 3.44
C TYR A 94 34.29 26.17 1.91
N ASN A 95 33.44 26.98 1.28
CA ASN A 95 33.53 27.30 -0.13
C ASN A 95 33.23 28.79 -0.28
N PRO A 96 34.20 29.61 -0.73
CA PRO A 96 34.00 31.05 -0.86
C PRO A 96 32.95 31.42 -1.93
N TYR A 97 32.53 30.47 -2.77
CA TYR A 97 31.60 30.71 -3.87
C TYR A 97 30.14 30.33 -3.57
N ASP A 98 29.83 29.73 -2.41
CA ASP A 98 28.49 29.16 -2.13
C ASP A 98 27.52 30.12 -1.42
N ASP A 99 27.88 31.39 -1.21
CA ASP A 99 27.10 32.41 -0.48
C ASP A 99 26.61 31.95 0.93
N LEU A 100 27.26 30.93 1.51
CA LEU A 100 26.95 30.41 2.84
C LEU A 100 27.77 31.14 3.89
N ASP A 101 27.16 31.47 5.02
CA ASP A 101 27.93 31.96 6.16
C ASP A 101 28.55 30.76 6.91
N CYS A 102 29.88 30.74 6.95
CA CYS A 102 30.66 29.68 7.57
C CYS A 102 31.22 30.09 8.93
N PHE A 103 31.23 29.16 9.87
CA PHE A 103 31.76 29.31 11.21
C PHE A 103 32.76 28.18 11.50
N ALA A 104 33.97 28.55 11.90
CA ALA A 104 34.99 27.63 12.36
C ALA A 104 34.92 27.51 13.88
N ASN A 105 35.00 26.28 14.38
CA ASN A 105 35.24 26.03 15.79
C ASN A 105 36.71 25.66 16.02
N TYR A 106 37.36 26.38 16.92
CA TYR A 106 38.76 26.19 17.26
C TYR A 106 38.92 25.26 18.47
N ILE A 107 40.12 24.72 18.68
CA ILE A 107 40.44 23.79 19.79
C ILE A 107 40.08 24.37 21.17
N ASN A 108 40.17 25.69 21.32
CA ASN A 108 39.77 26.43 22.53
C ASN A 108 38.25 26.61 22.68
N SER A 109 37.44 25.94 21.85
CA SER A 109 35.98 26.07 21.78
C SER A 109 35.47 27.47 21.43
N SER A 110 36.31 28.36 20.87
CA SER A 110 35.83 29.62 20.31
C SER A 110 35.25 29.39 18.91
N GLU A 111 34.10 29.98 18.64
CA GLU A 111 33.47 30.02 17.32
C GLU A 111 33.73 31.37 16.67
N ILE A 112 34.29 31.38 15.45
CA ILE A 112 34.56 32.60 14.69
C ILE A 112 34.00 32.42 13.28
N LYS A 113 33.40 33.49 12.75
CA LYS A 113 32.96 33.54 11.36
C LYS A 113 34.18 33.50 10.43
N ILE A 114 34.16 32.63 9.44
CA ILE A 114 35.22 32.49 8.44
C ILE A 114 34.97 33.52 7.33
N GLU A 115 35.96 34.38 7.09
CA GLU A 115 35.92 35.39 6.02
C GLU A 115 36.92 35.07 4.88
N SER A 116 37.89 34.18 5.12
CA SER A 116 38.91 33.80 4.14
C SER A 116 39.26 32.32 4.19
N GLU A 117 39.80 31.82 3.08
CA GLU A 117 40.28 30.43 2.97
C GLU A 117 41.45 30.14 3.94
N GLU A 118 42.33 31.12 4.15
CA GLU A 118 43.43 31.01 5.12
C GLU A 118 42.94 30.73 6.54
N GLN A 119 41.80 31.30 6.94
CA GLN A 119 41.19 31.03 8.25
C GLN A 119 40.58 29.63 8.33
N ALA A 120 40.07 29.10 7.23
CA ALA A 120 39.50 27.76 7.14
C ALA A 120 40.57 26.66 7.18
N GLU A 121 41.77 26.94 6.66
CA GLU A 121 42.89 25.99 6.59
C GLU A 121 43.82 26.04 7.82
N MET A 122 43.53 26.90 8.79
CA MET A 122 44.32 26.97 10.03
C MET A 122 44.32 25.63 10.78
N ASN A 123 45.50 25.15 11.17
CA ASN A 123 45.71 23.86 11.86
C ASN A 123 44.93 23.69 13.17
N ASN A 124 44.46 24.80 13.74
CA ASN A 124 43.72 24.90 14.99
C ASN A 124 42.19 24.87 14.78
N VAL A 125 41.70 24.80 13.54
CA VAL A 125 40.29 24.58 13.20
C VAL A 125 39.96 23.10 13.40
N THR A 126 39.00 22.82 14.26
CA THR A 126 38.53 21.45 14.52
C THR A 126 37.44 21.02 13.54
N PHE A 127 36.53 21.93 13.18
CA PHE A 127 35.50 21.71 12.17
C PHE A 127 34.91 23.04 11.68
N ILE A 128 34.29 22.99 10.50
CA ILE A 128 33.63 24.12 9.86
C ILE A 128 32.15 23.80 9.68
N ARG A 129 31.27 24.76 9.92
CA ARG A 129 29.83 24.67 9.64
C ARG A 129 29.38 25.88 8.85
N CYS A 130 28.78 25.64 7.71
CA CYS A 130 28.26 26.68 6.83
C CYS A 130 26.75 26.56 6.71
N PHE A 131 26.04 27.67 6.94
CA PHE A 131 24.59 27.74 6.89
C PHE A 131 24.13 28.87 5.98
N GLY A 132 23.16 28.55 5.12
CA GLY A 132 22.59 29.54 4.23
C GLY A 132 21.20 29.16 3.75
N TRP A 133 20.57 30.17 3.15
CA TRP A 133 19.33 30.00 2.43
C TRP A 133 19.67 29.69 0.98
N LYS A 134 19.19 28.56 0.46
CA LYS A 134 19.39 28.21 -0.94
C LYS A 134 18.12 27.57 -1.46
N LEU A 135 17.49 28.22 -2.44
CA LEU A 135 16.21 27.77 -2.99
C LEU A 135 16.44 26.63 -4.00
N GLU A 136 16.47 25.38 -3.54
CA GLU A 136 16.68 24.20 -4.39
C GLU A 136 15.43 23.30 -4.47
N ILE A 137 14.33 23.85 -4.97
CA ILE A 137 13.04 23.14 -5.04
C ILE A 137 13.15 21.83 -5.83
N GLY A 138 13.87 21.82 -6.95
CA GLY A 138 14.03 20.64 -7.81
C GLY A 138 14.77 19.50 -7.10
N GLY A 139 15.89 19.82 -6.44
CA GLY A 139 16.66 18.85 -5.66
C GLY A 139 15.86 18.32 -4.47
N ALA A 140 15.18 19.22 -3.75
CA ALA A 140 14.34 18.87 -2.60
C ALA A 140 13.16 17.97 -3.00
N ALA A 141 12.47 18.29 -4.10
CA ALA A 141 11.36 17.48 -4.62
C ALA A 141 11.85 16.08 -5.05
N GLY A 142 12.97 16.02 -5.78
CA GLY A 142 13.57 14.75 -6.21
C GLY A 142 13.94 13.86 -5.01
N ARG A 143 14.60 14.44 -4.00
CA ARG A 143 14.98 13.73 -2.77
C ARG A 143 13.75 13.24 -1.99
N ALA A 144 12.79 14.12 -1.74
CA ALA A 144 11.56 13.78 -1.02
C ALA A 144 10.76 12.67 -1.72
N ALA A 145 10.63 12.75 -3.04
CA ALA A 145 9.94 11.74 -3.85
C ALA A 145 10.67 10.39 -3.82
N ALA A 146 12.00 10.40 -3.98
CA ALA A 146 12.82 9.19 -3.92
C ALA A 146 12.68 8.48 -2.56
N ILE A 147 12.77 9.25 -1.46
CA ILE A 147 12.64 8.69 -0.12
C ILE A 147 11.22 8.18 0.12
N LEU A 148 10.18 8.89 -0.30
CA LEU A 148 8.79 8.41 -0.22
C LEU A 148 8.58 7.10 -0.96
N ALA A 149 9.08 7.00 -2.19
CA ALA A 149 8.95 5.79 -3.01
C ALA A 149 9.67 4.60 -2.37
N LEU A 150 10.92 4.77 -1.95
CA LEU A 150 11.69 3.73 -1.25
C LEU A 150 11.00 3.33 0.05
N SER A 151 10.64 4.32 0.87
CA SER A 151 9.90 4.15 2.12
C SER A 151 8.63 3.34 1.91
N TRP A 152 7.86 3.64 0.86
CA TRP A 152 6.63 2.95 0.55
C TRP A 152 6.85 1.48 0.17
N ILE A 153 7.86 1.19 -0.66
CA ILE A 153 8.25 -0.17 -1.04
C ILE A 153 8.64 -0.97 0.21
N PHE A 154 9.55 -0.43 1.02
CA PHE A 154 10.02 -1.11 2.24
C PHE A 154 8.89 -1.30 3.27
N SER A 155 8.04 -0.30 3.47
CA SER A 155 6.87 -0.41 4.35
C SER A 155 5.94 -1.54 3.92
N SER A 156 5.69 -1.65 2.61
CA SER A 156 4.82 -2.68 2.04
C SER A 156 5.39 -4.09 2.24
N ILE A 157 6.69 -4.26 1.97
CA ILE A 157 7.39 -5.54 2.18
C ILE A 157 7.39 -5.92 3.67
N ILE A 158 7.75 -4.99 4.56
CA ILE A 158 7.80 -5.24 6.00
C ILE A 158 6.40 -5.56 6.55
N LEU A 159 5.38 -4.83 6.12
CA LEU A 159 4.01 -5.09 6.53
C LEU A 159 3.57 -6.50 6.10
N TRP A 160 3.86 -6.90 4.87
CA TRP A 160 3.58 -8.24 4.37
C TRP A 160 4.30 -9.33 5.18
N ILE A 161 5.60 -9.15 5.46
CA ILE A 161 6.38 -10.08 6.30
C ILE A 161 5.76 -10.20 7.70
N LYS A 162 5.45 -9.05 8.33
CA LYS A 162 4.85 -9.01 9.68
C LYS A 162 3.50 -9.71 9.74
N LEU A 163 2.63 -9.49 8.76
CA LEU A 163 1.31 -10.12 8.71
C LEU A 163 1.44 -11.65 8.57
N ASN A 164 2.31 -12.12 7.68
CA ASN A 164 2.55 -13.56 7.49
C ASN A 164 3.17 -14.21 8.73
N LEU A 165 4.18 -13.58 9.35
CA LEU A 165 4.81 -14.10 10.56
C LEU A 165 3.83 -14.14 11.74
N ASN A 166 3.03 -13.08 11.94
CA ASN A 166 2.00 -13.07 12.98
C ASN A 166 0.95 -14.16 12.77
N TYR A 167 0.49 -14.35 11.53
CA TYR A 167 -0.46 -15.41 11.20
C TYR A 167 0.12 -16.79 11.50
N LYS A 168 1.35 -17.05 11.08
CA LYS A 168 2.04 -18.32 11.34
C LYS A 168 2.24 -18.57 12.84
N ALA A 169 2.66 -17.55 13.59
CA ALA A 169 2.82 -17.63 15.04
C ALA A 169 1.49 -17.96 15.74
N ARG A 170 0.39 -17.30 15.37
CA ARG A 170 -0.94 -17.57 15.92
C ARG A 170 -1.45 -18.97 15.56
N ASN A 171 -1.19 -19.46 14.36
CA ASN A 171 -1.55 -20.83 13.98
C ASN A 171 -0.80 -21.86 14.83
N TYR A 172 0.49 -21.67 15.11
CA TYR A 172 1.22 -22.55 16.04
C TYR A 172 0.62 -22.56 17.44
N ILE A 173 0.12 -21.42 17.94
CA ILE A 173 -0.58 -21.37 19.24
C ILE A 173 -1.87 -22.20 19.20
N LYS A 174 -2.64 -22.09 18.11
CA LYS A 174 -3.89 -22.86 17.94
C LYS A 174 -3.65 -24.37 17.79
N GLU A 175 -2.57 -24.77 17.10
CA GLU A 175 -2.15 -26.17 16.92
C GLU A 175 -1.52 -26.79 18.19
N GLY A 176 -1.57 -26.11 19.35
CA GLY A 176 -1.01 -26.61 20.61
C GLY A 176 0.50 -26.41 20.77
N LYS A 177 1.21 -25.93 19.74
CA LYS A 177 2.65 -25.58 19.79
C LYS A 177 2.87 -24.17 20.38
N LYS A 178 2.32 -23.94 21.58
CA LYS A 178 2.26 -22.62 22.24
C LYS A 178 3.63 -21.95 22.39
N ILE A 179 4.67 -22.67 22.81
CA ILE A 179 6.01 -22.12 23.06
C ILE A 179 6.59 -21.48 21.78
N ARG A 180 6.52 -22.19 20.64
CA ARG A 180 7.04 -21.70 19.37
C ARG A 180 6.26 -20.48 18.86
N GLY A 181 4.95 -20.47 19.08
CA GLY A 181 4.10 -19.33 18.74
C GLY A 181 4.41 -18.08 19.56
N TYR A 182 4.49 -18.21 20.90
CA TYR A 182 4.86 -17.08 21.77
C TYR A 182 6.27 -16.57 21.50
N CYS A 183 7.25 -17.46 21.27
CA CYS A 183 8.61 -17.05 20.91
C CYS A 183 8.62 -16.23 19.60
N GLY A 184 7.85 -16.64 18.59
CA GLY A 184 7.70 -15.86 17.35
C GLY A 184 7.08 -14.47 17.56
N LEU A 185 6.06 -14.36 18.42
CA LEU A 185 5.46 -13.07 18.78
C LEU A 185 6.44 -12.17 19.55
N VAL A 186 7.23 -12.73 20.47
CA VAL A 186 8.28 -12.00 21.19
C VAL A 186 9.33 -11.48 20.23
N TRP A 187 9.80 -12.29 19.28
CA TRP A 187 10.74 -11.85 18.24
C TRP A 187 10.18 -10.71 17.38
N LEU A 188 8.90 -10.79 16.97
CA LEU A 188 8.24 -9.69 16.26
C LEU A 188 8.17 -8.41 17.10
N PHE A 189 7.93 -8.53 18.40
CA PHE A 189 7.92 -7.40 19.33
C PHE A 189 9.32 -6.80 19.53
N LEU A 190 10.36 -7.63 19.69
CA LEU A 190 11.74 -7.19 19.81
C LEU A 190 12.24 -6.52 18.54
N PHE A 191 11.92 -7.09 17.37
CA PHE A 191 12.20 -6.47 16.08
C PHE A 191 11.54 -5.09 15.99
N ARG A 192 10.27 -4.98 16.39
CA ARG A 192 9.55 -3.71 16.52
C ARG A 192 10.28 -2.72 17.44
N LEU A 193 10.70 -3.15 18.62
CA LEU A 193 11.38 -2.29 19.59
C LEU A 193 12.73 -1.80 19.04
N PHE A 194 13.47 -2.69 18.39
CA PHE A 194 14.75 -2.35 17.76
C PHE A 194 14.60 -1.24 16.72
N PHE A 195 13.66 -1.36 15.76
CA PHE A 195 13.45 -0.30 14.77
C PHE A 195 12.94 1.00 15.40
N PHE A 196 12.08 0.91 16.43
CA PHE A 196 11.62 2.11 17.14
C PHE A 196 12.77 2.81 17.86
N LEU A 197 13.66 2.06 18.51
CA LEU A 197 14.86 2.60 19.13
C LEU A 197 15.80 3.18 18.07
N CYS A 198 16.01 2.50 16.94
CA CYS A 198 16.80 3.02 15.81
C CYS A 198 16.21 4.31 15.22
N TYR A 199 14.89 4.43 15.16
CA TYR A 199 14.22 5.65 14.74
C TYR A 199 14.40 6.77 15.77
N LEU A 200 14.15 6.47 17.05
CA LEU A 200 14.28 7.44 18.14
C LEU A 200 15.72 7.90 18.28
N THR A 201 16.69 7.00 18.11
CA THR A 201 18.09 7.36 18.00
C THR A 201 18.32 8.18 16.74
N ALA A 202 17.95 7.75 15.54
CA ALA A 202 18.17 8.54 14.31
C ALA A 202 17.47 9.92 14.31
N TYR A 203 16.41 10.11 15.08
CA TYR A 203 15.69 11.39 15.19
C TYR A 203 16.23 12.29 16.31
N LEU A 204 16.59 11.72 17.46
CA LEU A 204 17.14 12.46 18.60
C LEU A 204 18.67 12.60 18.56
N LEU A 205 19.40 11.61 18.04
CA LEU A 205 20.85 11.66 17.86
C LEU A 205 21.31 12.82 17.01
N PRO A 206 20.76 13.18 15.82
CA PRO A 206 21.25 14.36 15.10
C PRO A 206 21.14 15.61 15.96
N PHE A 207 20.03 15.78 16.68
CA PHE A 207 19.87 16.89 17.62
C PHE A 207 20.89 16.84 18.76
N VAL A 208 21.18 15.67 19.32
CA VAL A 208 22.15 15.49 20.40
C VAL A 208 23.60 15.55 19.90
N PHE A 209 23.94 15.00 18.73
CA PHE A 209 25.30 14.84 18.23
C PHE A 209 25.78 16.03 17.42
N VAL A 210 24.91 16.65 16.63
CA VAL A 210 25.23 17.93 15.96
C VAL A 210 25.39 19.04 17.00
N PHE A 211 24.64 18.97 18.11
CA PHE A 211 24.60 20.03 19.13
C PHE A 211 25.54 19.79 20.32
N LEU A 212 25.69 18.56 20.82
CA LEU A 212 26.54 18.24 21.99
C LEU A 212 27.90 17.67 21.61
N PHE A 213 28.03 16.95 20.48
CA PHE A 213 29.23 16.15 20.20
C PHE A 213 30.04 16.60 18.99
N ASN A 214 29.60 17.60 18.21
CA ASN A 214 30.34 18.17 17.07
C ASN A 214 30.97 17.11 16.14
N ILE A 215 30.26 16.00 15.86
CA ILE A 215 30.82 14.93 15.02
C ILE A 215 30.67 15.31 13.53
N PRO A 216 31.76 15.41 12.74
CA PRO A 216 31.71 16.08 11.44
C PRO A 216 31.29 15.22 10.23
N GLN A 217 30.94 13.94 10.42
CA GLN A 217 31.01 12.99 9.29
C GLN A 217 29.68 12.61 8.63
N LEU A 218 28.54 12.74 9.29
CA LEU A 218 27.26 12.48 8.64
C LEU A 218 26.62 13.78 8.19
N SER A 219 26.29 13.86 6.90
CA SER A 219 25.49 14.97 6.41
C SER A 219 24.14 14.96 7.13
N ILE A 220 23.70 16.12 7.63
CA ILE A 220 22.43 16.27 8.36
C ILE A 220 21.26 15.66 7.56
N ASN A 221 21.35 15.85 6.25
CA ASN A 221 20.45 15.31 5.27
C ASN A 221 20.37 13.77 5.28
N ASP A 222 21.51 13.08 5.33
CA ASP A 222 21.52 11.61 5.41
C ASP A 222 20.93 11.11 6.72
N ILE A 223 21.07 11.86 7.81
CA ILE A 223 20.45 11.52 9.09
C ILE A 223 18.92 11.68 9.02
N PHE A 224 18.42 12.74 8.39
CA PHE A 224 16.98 12.89 8.17
C PHE A 224 16.41 11.80 7.24
N ASP A 225 17.15 11.43 6.20
CA ASP A 225 16.76 10.33 5.31
C ASP A 225 16.71 9.00 6.07
N LEU A 226 17.75 8.68 6.86
CA LEU A 226 17.79 7.49 7.72
C LEU A 226 16.67 7.52 8.78
N GLY A 227 16.40 8.68 9.36
CA GLY A 227 15.31 8.90 10.31
C GLY A 227 13.94 8.66 9.67
N LEU A 228 13.71 9.16 8.46
CA LEU A 228 12.46 8.95 7.71
C LEU A 228 12.30 7.49 7.27
N ILE A 229 13.38 6.85 6.79
CA ILE A 229 13.38 5.42 6.51
C ILE A 229 13.04 4.64 7.78
N GLY A 230 13.76 4.87 8.89
CA GLY A 230 13.52 4.22 10.18
C GLY A 230 12.10 4.40 10.68
N LEU A 231 11.56 5.62 10.55
CA LEU A 231 10.17 5.93 10.85
C LEU A 231 9.24 5.06 10.03
N VAL A 232 9.49 4.95 8.72
CA VAL A 232 8.67 4.17 7.81
C VAL A 232 8.81 2.67 8.07
N LEU A 233 9.98 2.13 8.43
CA LEU A 233 10.09 0.72 8.84
C LEU A 233 9.35 0.45 10.17
N CYS A 234 9.20 1.49 10.99
CA CYS A 234 8.32 1.48 12.14
C CYS A 234 6.81 1.49 11.77
N SER A 235 6.43 1.68 10.50
CA SER A 235 5.05 1.43 10.04
C SER A 235 4.63 0.01 10.39
N GLY A 236 3.36 -0.21 10.74
CA GLY A 236 2.81 -1.56 10.92
C GLY A 236 3.16 -2.22 12.25
N ILE A 237 3.87 -1.49 13.12
CA ILE A 237 4.23 -1.86 14.50
C ILE A 237 3.01 -2.25 15.34
N GLY A 238 1.82 -1.68 15.09
CA GLY A 238 0.60 -1.98 15.83
C GLY A 238 -0.34 -2.99 15.18
N ILE A 239 -0.09 -3.44 13.95
CA ILE A 239 -1.10 -4.22 13.21
C ILE A 239 -1.01 -5.68 13.61
N SER A 240 -1.99 -6.11 14.41
CA SER A 240 -2.22 -7.53 14.63
C SER A 240 -3.22 -8.01 13.58
N PRO A 241 -2.87 -8.99 12.72
CA PRO A 241 -3.86 -9.57 11.82
C PRO A 241 -4.99 -10.17 12.64
N GLY A 242 -6.22 -10.05 12.15
CA GLY A 242 -7.33 -10.83 12.67
C GLY A 242 -7.00 -12.32 12.65
N ASN A 243 -7.68 -13.10 13.49
CA ASN A 243 -7.44 -14.55 13.61
C ASN A 243 -7.80 -15.38 12.35
N LYS A 244 -8.27 -14.74 11.27
CA LYS A 244 -8.77 -15.36 10.05
C LYS A 244 -8.04 -14.77 8.84
N LYS A 245 -7.34 -15.61 8.08
CA LYS A 245 -6.95 -15.31 6.70
C LYS A 245 -8.19 -15.52 5.84
N VAL A 246 -8.55 -14.55 5.01
CA VAL A 246 -9.70 -14.75 4.10
C VAL A 246 -9.24 -15.77 3.07
N LYS A 247 -9.88 -16.94 3.03
CA LYS A 247 -9.69 -17.86 1.90
C LYS A 247 -10.21 -17.16 0.64
N ILE A 248 -9.44 -17.17 -0.44
CA ILE A 248 -9.79 -16.51 -1.71
C ILE A 248 -11.18 -16.95 -2.20
N LEU A 249 -11.53 -18.22 -1.96
CA LEU A 249 -12.84 -18.78 -2.25
C LEU A 249 -13.97 -18.15 -1.45
N ALA A 250 -13.81 -18.03 -0.12
CA ALA A 250 -14.78 -17.36 0.74
C ALA A 250 -14.94 -15.87 0.36
N ARG A 251 -13.86 -15.22 -0.08
CA ARG A 251 -13.91 -13.84 -0.60
C ARG A 251 -14.74 -13.75 -1.87
N CYS A 252 -14.48 -14.62 -2.84
CA CYS A 252 -15.25 -14.66 -4.09
C CYS A 252 -16.73 -14.97 -3.81
N CYS A 253 -17.03 -15.89 -2.89
CA CYS A 253 -18.42 -16.21 -2.50
C CYS A 253 -19.11 -15.01 -1.86
N LYS A 254 -18.46 -14.36 -0.89
CA LYS A 254 -19.02 -13.18 -0.20
C LYS A 254 -19.26 -12.01 -1.15
N ASP A 255 -18.31 -11.68 -2.03
CA ASP A 255 -18.46 -10.58 -2.99
C ASP A 255 -19.59 -10.84 -4.01
N VAL A 256 -19.79 -12.11 -4.42
CA VAL A 256 -20.90 -12.49 -5.32
C VAL A 256 -22.26 -12.38 -4.63
N VAL A 257 -22.36 -12.82 -3.36
CA VAL A 257 -23.58 -12.74 -2.55
C VAL A 257 -23.96 -11.28 -2.29
N GLU A 258 -23.00 -10.47 -1.83
CA GLU A 258 -23.26 -9.07 -1.45
C GLU A 258 -23.54 -8.15 -2.65
N ASN A 259 -22.92 -8.38 -3.82
CA ASN A 259 -23.21 -7.58 -5.02
C ASN A 259 -24.60 -7.87 -5.59
N LYS A 260 -25.12 -9.11 -5.48
CA LYS A 260 -26.51 -9.41 -5.82
C LYS A 260 -27.49 -8.80 -4.83
N GLN A 261 -27.18 -8.83 -3.53
CA GLN A 261 -28.04 -8.22 -2.50
C GLN A 261 -28.13 -6.70 -2.65
N LYS A 262 -27.06 -5.99 -3.00
CA LYS A 262 -27.13 -4.54 -3.30
C LYS A 262 -28.03 -4.16 -4.47
N GLY A 263 -28.28 -5.09 -5.40
CA GLY A 263 -29.29 -4.92 -6.46
C GLY A 263 -30.72 -5.21 -6.03
N GLN A 264 -30.92 -5.86 -4.87
CA GLN A 264 -32.22 -6.17 -4.25
C GLN A 264 -32.50 -5.35 -2.97
N GLU A 265 -31.54 -4.55 -2.48
CA GLU A 265 -31.59 -3.78 -1.23
C GLU A 265 -32.30 -2.41 -1.37
N GLU A 266 -33.31 -2.28 -2.23
CA GLU A 266 -34.31 -1.20 -2.11
C GLU A 266 -35.52 -1.60 -1.25
N ASP A 267 -35.64 -2.87 -0.81
CA ASP A 267 -36.70 -3.26 0.14
C ASP A 267 -36.18 -4.11 1.32
N ILE A 268 -36.15 -3.44 2.49
CA ILE A 268 -36.30 -3.90 3.87
C ILE A 268 -35.89 -5.36 4.19
N THR A 269 -34.72 -5.58 4.83
CA THR A 269 -34.52 -6.62 5.90
C THR A 269 -33.08 -6.61 6.48
N GLN A 270 -32.69 -5.54 7.17
CA GLN A 270 -31.29 -5.33 7.56
C GLN A 270 -30.76 -6.20 8.73
N ILE A 271 -31.58 -7.05 9.36
CA ILE A 271 -31.15 -7.83 10.56
C ILE A 271 -31.30 -9.35 10.39
N ARG A 272 -32.24 -9.83 9.56
CA ARG A 272 -32.39 -11.27 9.27
C ARG A 272 -31.37 -11.78 8.24
N ASN A 273 -30.88 -10.90 7.37
CA ASN A 273 -30.04 -11.28 6.23
C ASN A 273 -28.57 -11.52 6.61
N ARG A 274 -28.02 -10.98 7.70
CA ARG A 274 -26.61 -11.24 8.06
C ARG A 274 -26.33 -12.69 8.47
N LEU A 275 -27.24 -13.31 9.21
CA LEU A 275 -27.13 -14.74 9.58
C LEU A 275 -27.40 -15.68 8.39
N ALA A 276 -28.30 -15.29 7.49
CA ALA A 276 -28.53 -16.03 6.25
C ALA A 276 -27.34 -15.90 5.28
N VAL A 277 -26.69 -14.74 5.21
CA VAL A 277 -25.51 -14.50 4.38
C VAL A 277 -24.33 -15.34 4.86
N ASP A 278 -24.05 -15.38 6.16
CA ASP A 278 -22.98 -16.23 6.68
C ASP A 278 -23.25 -17.72 6.38
N HIS A 279 -24.51 -18.18 6.53
CA HIS A 279 -24.88 -19.55 6.18
C HIS A 279 -24.80 -19.86 4.68
N LEU A 280 -25.20 -18.92 3.83
CA LEU A 280 -25.11 -19.06 2.37
C LEU A 280 -23.67 -18.99 1.88
N VAL A 281 -22.81 -18.17 2.51
CA VAL A 281 -21.38 -18.13 2.24
C VAL A 281 -20.73 -19.45 2.65
N ASP A 282 -21.08 -20.02 3.80
CA ASP A 282 -20.58 -21.34 4.24
C ASP A 282 -21.06 -22.45 3.28
N GLN A 283 -22.33 -22.47 2.88
CA GLN A 283 -22.85 -23.44 1.91
C GLN A 283 -22.22 -23.29 0.52
N ALA A 284 -22.01 -22.05 0.05
CA ALA A 284 -21.34 -21.77 -1.20
C ALA A 284 -19.86 -22.15 -1.13
N GLU A 285 -19.18 -21.90 -0.02
CA GLU A 285 -17.80 -22.35 0.21
C GLU A 285 -17.72 -23.88 0.17
N ILE A 286 -18.64 -24.60 0.81
CA ILE A 286 -18.69 -26.07 0.78
C ILE A 286 -18.95 -26.60 -0.64
N LYS A 287 -19.94 -26.05 -1.37
CA LYS A 287 -20.22 -26.49 -2.74
C LYS A 287 -19.07 -26.15 -3.70
N CYS A 288 -18.43 -24.99 -3.56
CA CYS A 288 -17.25 -24.66 -4.35
C CYS A 288 -16.05 -25.52 -3.98
N GLN A 289 -15.83 -25.86 -2.71
CA GLN A 289 -14.81 -26.82 -2.30
C GLN A 289 -15.07 -28.19 -2.92
N LYS A 290 -16.34 -28.62 -2.99
CA LYS A 290 -16.73 -29.86 -3.66
C LYS A 290 -16.43 -29.81 -5.16
N VAL A 291 -16.84 -28.74 -5.85
CA VAL A 291 -16.54 -28.57 -7.29
C VAL A 291 -15.02 -28.49 -7.53
N LEU A 292 -14.26 -27.84 -6.66
CA LEU A 292 -12.80 -27.81 -6.74
C LEU A 292 -12.16 -29.17 -6.48
N ALA A 293 -12.69 -29.97 -5.56
CA ALA A 293 -12.25 -31.33 -5.31
C ALA A 293 -12.58 -32.26 -6.47
N ASP A 294 -13.80 -32.17 -7.02
CA ASP A 294 -14.22 -32.92 -8.21
C ASP A 294 -13.35 -32.55 -9.43
N MET A 295 -12.99 -31.26 -9.58
CA MET A 295 -12.04 -30.79 -10.60
C MET A 295 -10.60 -31.23 -10.34
N GLU A 296 -10.14 -31.36 -9.09
CA GLU A 296 -8.82 -31.89 -8.73
C GLU A 296 -8.71 -33.40 -9.00
N GLU A 297 -9.81 -34.12 -8.88
CA GLU A 297 -9.90 -35.54 -9.25
C GLU A 297 -9.80 -35.70 -10.78
N ASP A 298 -10.47 -34.83 -11.55
CA ASP A 298 -10.31 -34.70 -13.01
C ASP A 298 -8.90 -34.20 -13.42
N LYS A 299 -8.23 -33.42 -12.57
CA LYS A 299 -6.89 -32.87 -12.81
C LYS A 299 -5.79 -33.93 -12.80
N ARG A 300 -6.02 -35.09 -12.17
CA ARG A 300 -5.10 -36.24 -12.29
C ARG A 300 -5.11 -36.87 -13.68
N GLU A 301 -6.15 -36.62 -14.48
CA GLU A 301 -6.24 -37.13 -15.86
C GLU A 301 -5.87 -36.09 -16.92
N LYS A 302 -5.94 -34.78 -16.63
CA LYS A 302 -5.59 -33.71 -17.57
C LYS A 302 -4.84 -32.56 -16.90
N GLU A 303 -3.65 -32.27 -17.42
CA GLU A 303 -2.76 -31.18 -16.98
C GLU A 303 -3.38 -29.81 -17.29
N TRP A 304 -4.03 -29.19 -16.30
CA TRP A 304 -4.56 -27.83 -16.39
C TRP A 304 -3.71 -26.85 -15.57
N ASP A 305 -3.44 -25.70 -16.18
CA ASP A 305 -2.74 -24.57 -15.58
C ASP A 305 -3.48 -24.00 -14.35
N ILE A 306 -2.76 -23.22 -13.55
CA ILE A 306 -3.22 -22.60 -12.31
C ILE A 306 -4.47 -21.74 -12.58
N VAL A 307 -5.61 -22.13 -11.99
CA VAL A 307 -6.89 -21.40 -12.10
C VAL A 307 -6.71 -19.95 -11.64
N ASN A 308 -6.96 -19.00 -12.55
CA ASN A 308 -6.86 -17.56 -12.29
C ASN A 308 -8.07 -17.05 -11.47
N GLU A 309 -7.92 -15.90 -10.79
CA GLU A 309 -8.94 -15.25 -9.93
C GLU A 309 -10.28 -15.06 -10.66
N ASP A 310 -10.26 -14.74 -11.96
CA ASP A 310 -11.47 -14.57 -12.79
C ASP A 310 -12.22 -15.87 -13.07
N GLU A 311 -11.51 -16.99 -13.27
CA GLU A 311 -12.13 -18.30 -13.43
C GLU A 311 -12.72 -18.80 -12.11
N MET A 312 -12.01 -18.57 -11.01
CA MET A 312 -12.50 -18.89 -9.68
C MET A 312 -13.77 -18.08 -9.35
N ARG A 313 -13.83 -16.81 -9.77
CA ARG A 313 -15.04 -15.98 -9.66
C ARG A 313 -16.21 -16.52 -10.50
N LYS A 314 -15.98 -17.01 -11.72
CA LYS A 314 -17.00 -17.66 -12.57
C LYS A 314 -17.53 -18.96 -11.95
N ILE A 315 -16.64 -19.81 -11.42
CA ILE A 315 -17.00 -21.06 -10.74
C ILE A 315 -17.88 -20.77 -9.53
N VAL A 316 -17.52 -19.76 -8.74
CA VAL A 316 -18.29 -19.33 -7.58
C VAL A 316 -19.67 -18.77 -7.97
N GLN A 317 -19.75 -17.96 -9.03
CA GLN A 317 -21.04 -17.48 -9.55
C GLN A 317 -21.94 -18.64 -10.01
N ALA A 318 -21.37 -19.64 -10.69
CA ALA A 318 -22.11 -20.82 -11.13
C ALA A 318 -22.59 -21.67 -9.95
N ALA A 319 -21.74 -21.88 -8.94
CA ALA A 319 -22.10 -22.60 -7.72
C ALA A 319 -23.19 -21.86 -6.92
N TYR A 320 -23.11 -20.53 -6.85
CA TYR A 320 -24.11 -19.70 -6.18
C TYR A 320 -25.47 -19.75 -6.89
N ARG A 321 -25.50 -19.69 -8.23
CA ARG A 321 -26.75 -19.88 -9.02
C ARG A 321 -27.44 -21.22 -8.72
N LYS A 322 -26.67 -22.27 -8.43
CA LYS A 322 -27.20 -23.60 -8.03
C LYS A 322 -27.68 -23.68 -6.57
N ILE A 323 -27.45 -22.66 -5.74
CA ILE A 323 -27.86 -22.62 -4.32
C ILE A 323 -29.01 -21.64 -4.11
N ALA A 324 -28.97 -20.51 -4.80
CA ALA A 324 -30.04 -19.52 -4.84
C ALA A 324 -30.67 -19.55 -6.24
N PRO A 325 -31.57 -20.51 -6.54
CA PRO A 325 -32.39 -20.42 -7.73
C PRO A 325 -33.20 -19.12 -7.60
N ASN A 326 -32.92 -18.15 -8.46
CA ASN A 326 -33.89 -17.09 -8.68
C ASN A 326 -35.10 -17.74 -9.36
N ASP A 327 -36.30 -17.35 -8.96
CA ASP A 327 -37.60 -17.73 -9.52
C ASP A 327 -37.81 -17.30 -11.00
N GLU A 328 -36.75 -17.24 -11.80
CA GLU A 328 -36.81 -16.88 -13.23
C GLU A 328 -36.97 -18.09 -14.16
N GLU A 329 -37.06 -19.32 -13.62
CA GLU A 329 -37.25 -20.54 -14.43
C GLU A 329 -38.72 -20.95 -14.64
N GLU A 330 -39.69 -20.14 -14.21
CA GLU A 330 -41.12 -20.46 -14.37
C GLU A 330 -41.89 -19.49 -15.29
N LYS A 331 -41.31 -19.12 -16.43
CA LYS A 331 -42.08 -18.56 -17.57
C LYS A 331 -41.49 -18.96 -18.92
N THR A 332 -41.53 -20.24 -19.28
CA THR A 332 -41.89 -20.59 -20.67
C THR A 332 -42.42 -22.02 -20.78
N ASN A 333 -43.70 -22.09 -21.15
CA ASN A 333 -44.38 -23.11 -21.95
C ASN A 333 -44.76 -24.45 -21.31
N GLU A 334 -46.00 -24.48 -20.81
CA GLU A 334 -46.88 -25.63 -20.99
C GLU A 334 -48.22 -25.20 -21.62
N GLN A 335 -48.73 -26.05 -22.51
CA GLN A 335 -50.01 -26.05 -23.26
C GLN A 335 -50.08 -25.16 -24.53
N THR A 336 -50.22 -25.76 -25.72
CA THR A 336 -51.46 -26.46 -26.12
C THR A 336 -51.20 -27.64 -27.09
N ALA A 337 -52.08 -28.63 -27.00
CA ALA A 337 -52.05 -29.94 -27.63
C ALA A 337 -52.82 -30.04 -28.98
N THR A 338 -52.30 -30.90 -29.86
CA THR A 338 -52.97 -31.86 -30.79
C THR A 338 -53.95 -31.43 -31.91
N THR A 339 -53.58 -31.69 -33.19
CA THR A 339 -54.20 -32.72 -34.08
C THR A 339 -53.41 -32.93 -35.39
N ALA A 340 -53.29 -34.18 -35.86
CA ALA A 340 -52.80 -34.63 -37.18
C ALA A 340 -54.01 -35.06 -38.07
N PRO A 341 -53.93 -35.56 -39.34
CA PRO A 341 -52.76 -35.99 -40.13
C PRO A 341 -52.80 -35.73 -41.69
N THR A 342 -51.83 -36.34 -42.39
CA THR A 342 -51.76 -36.79 -43.81
C THR A 342 -51.37 -35.84 -44.96
N GLY A 343 -50.37 -36.28 -45.76
CA GLY A 343 -50.47 -36.24 -47.24
C GLY A 343 -49.30 -35.63 -48.04
N SER A 344 -48.47 -36.52 -48.60
CA SER A 344 -47.60 -36.50 -49.80
C SER A 344 -47.52 -35.30 -50.77
N GLU A 345 -46.33 -35.21 -51.39
CA GLU A 345 -46.01 -34.81 -52.77
C GLU A 345 -45.70 -33.34 -53.15
N GLY A 346 -44.52 -33.16 -53.77
CA GLY A 346 -44.41 -32.34 -54.99
C GLY A 346 -43.42 -31.16 -54.99
N GLY A 347 -42.16 -31.43 -55.38
CA GLY A 347 -41.57 -30.81 -56.58
C GLY A 347 -41.02 -29.36 -56.55
N GLN A 348 -39.73 -29.30 -56.89
CA GLN A 348 -39.03 -28.26 -57.71
C GLN A 348 -38.83 -26.87 -57.10
N ALA A 349 -37.79 -26.09 -57.43
CA ALA A 349 -36.45 -26.19 -58.02
C ALA A 349 -36.04 -24.71 -58.30
N ASN A 350 -34.72 -24.44 -58.31
CA ASN A 350 -34.05 -23.25 -58.89
C ASN A 350 -34.14 -21.94 -58.09
N GLN A 351 -33.11 -21.09 -57.99
CA GLN A 351 -31.76 -20.99 -58.56
C GLN A 351 -31.00 -19.97 -57.68
N GLU A 352 -29.80 -20.27 -57.18
CA GLU A 352 -28.47 -19.83 -57.70
C GLU A 352 -28.20 -18.31 -57.79
N ALA A 353 -27.15 -17.88 -57.06
CA ALA A 353 -25.99 -17.06 -57.45
C ALA A 353 -25.42 -16.44 -56.16
N ILE A 354 -24.35 -16.96 -55.52
CA ILE A 354 -22.92 -16.94 -55.89
C ILE A 354 -22.42 -15.54 -56.30
N GLU A 355 -21.64 -14.92 -55.42
CA GLU A 355 -20.30 -14.42 -55.78
C GLU A 355 -19.39 -14.33 -54.53
N GLU A 356 -18.38 -15.20 -54.51
CA GLU A 356 -17.12 -15.04 -53.77
C GLU A 356 -16.18 -14.11 -54.54
N SER A 357 -15.32 -13.37 -53.83
CA SER A 357 -13.96 -12.98 -54.24
C SER A 357 -13.41 -11.98 -53.20
N SER A 358 -12.17 -11.98 -52.74
CA SER A 358 -11.02 -12.90 -52.79
C SER A 358 -9.98 -12.37 -51.79
N THR A 359 -9.12 -13.25 -51.31
CA THR A 359 -7.95 -12.99 -50.45
C THR A 359 -6.73 -12.53 -51.26
N THR A 360 -5.91 -11.61 -50.73
CA THR A 360 -4.42 -11.66 -50.65
C THR A 360 -3.88 -10.36 -50.02
N THR A 361 -3.27 -10.37 -48.83
CA THR A 361 -1.83 -10.58 -48.52
C THR A 361 -0.90 -9.47 -49.02
N GLU A 362 -0.36 -8.64 -48.10
CA GLU A 362 1.08 -8.35 -48.07
C GLU A 362 1.55 -7.77 -46.72
N ARG A 363 2.72 -8.26 -46.31
CA ARG A 363 3.49 -7.90 -45.10
C ARG A 363 4.22 -6.56 -45.29
N SER A 364 4.23 -5.73 -44.22
CA SER A 364 5.38 -5.16 -43.46
C SER A 364 6.75 -4.96 -44.17
N PRO A 365 7.68 -4.03 -43.77
CA PRO A 365 7.81 -3.43 -42.43
C PRO A 365 8.53 -2.03 -42.30
N LEU A 366 8.76 -1.64 -41.03
CA LEU A 366 9.95 -0.96 -40.45
C LEU A 366 10.14 0.58 -40.42
N LEU A 367 10.48 1.02 -39.18
CA LEU A 367 11.51 1.99 -38.75
C LEU A 367 11.23 3.51 -38.79
N ARG A 368 11.24 4.14 -37.60
CA ARG A 368 12.45 4.84 -37.10
C ARG A 368 12.32 5.41 -35.68
N ASN A 369 13.43 5.24 -34.96
CA ASN A 369 13.82 5.92 -33.72
C ASN A 369 14.03 7.43 -33.90
N ALA A 370 13.87 8.17 -32.79
CA ALA A 370 14.66 9.33 -32.35
C ALA A 370 14.11 9.73 -30.96
N LYS A 371 14.86 10.09 -29.92
CA LYS A 371 16.29 10.34 -29.72
C LYS A 371 16.56 10.23 -28.22
#